data_AF-O06067-F1
#
_entry.id   AF-O06067-F1
#
_cell.length_a   1.000
_cell.length_b   1.000
_cell.length_c   1.000
_cell.angle_alpha   90.00
_cell.angle_beta   90.00
_cell.angle_gamma   90.00
#
_symmetry.space_group_name_H-M   'P 1'
#
loop_
_entity.id
_entity.type
_entity.pdbx_description
1 polymer ?
#
loop_
_entity_poly.entity_id
_entity_poly.type
_entity_poly.pdbx_seq_one_letter_code
_entity_poly.pdbx_strand_id
1 'polypeptide(L)'
;MRLKVIDTATDWPRYGGYALAGVSSFGFGGANAHLVVREVLPRDVIEPERQPESPVPAAATTETAMLEGRVLRFDECGEIITDVADFGESEPELPGMTDEALQLKQAALEALAVKQVTAPLIPLVVSSFLTSRKKAAAAELADWMDSPQGRASSLESIGRSLSRRNHGRSRAVVLAHYHDEAIEGGAIERHMGTGGELAIDWPVSS
;
A
#
# COMPACT_ATOMS: atom_id res chain seq x y z
N MET A 1 14.93 18.22 -40.67
CA MET A 1 15.02 17.85 -39.24
C MET A 1 13.80 18.43 -38.53
N ARG A 2 13.05 17.63 -37.73
CA ARG A 2 11.84 18.09 -37.03
C ARG A 2 12.16 18.29 -35.53
N LEU A 3 12.71 19.45 -35.18
CA LEU A 3 13.01 19.82 -33.79
C LEU A 3 12.34 21.15 -33.46
N LYS A 4 11.87 21.29 -32.21
CA LYS A 4 11.29 22.52 -31.65
C LYS A 4 11.92 22.79 -30.29
N VAL A 5 12.38 24.02 -30.07
CA VAL A 5 12.80 24.49 -28.74
C VAL A 5 11.55 24.91 -27.96
N ILE A 6 11.45 24.46 -26.71
CA ILE A 6 10.33 24.79 -25.81
C ILE A 6 10.81 25.91 -24.89
N ASP A 7 10.17 27.08 -25.00
CA ASP A 7 10.45 28.29 -24.24
C ASP A 7 9.39 28.60 -23.16
N THR A 8 8.25 27.91 -23.23
CA THR A 8 7.11 28.03 -22.33
C THR A 8 6.64 26.66 -21.89
N ALA A 9 6.14 26.54 -20.64
CA ALA A 9 5.62 25.27 -20.14
C ALA A 9 4.50 24.76 -21.06
N THR A 10 4.68 23.55 -21.59
CA THR A 10 3.80 22.93 -22.57
C THR A 10 3.49 21.50 -22.12
N ASP A 11 2.30 20.99 -22.47
CA ASP A 11 1.93 19.61 -22.20
C ASP A 11 2.92 18.62 -22.82
N TRP A 12 3.23 17.56 -22.06
CA TRP A 12 4.18 16.54 -22.50
C TRP A 12 3.57 15.62 -23.58
N PRO A 13 4.16 15.51 -24.77
CA PRO A 13 3.64 14.64 -25.82
C PRO A 13 3.74 13.14 -25.48
N ARG A 14 2.64 12.39 -25.61
CA ARG A 14 2.56 10.95 -25.30
C ARG A 14 2.27 10.09 -26.53
N TYR A 15 3.12 10.18 -27.55
CA TYR A 15 2.93 9.47 -28.83
C TYR A 15 2.78 7.94 -28.69
N GLY A 16 3.45 7.34 -27.70
CA GLY A 16 3.41 5.90 -27.40
C GLY A 16 2.68 5.57 -26.09
N GLY A 17 1.82 6.45 -25.60
CA GLY A 17 1.10 6.27 -24.33
C GLY A 17 1.91 6.59 -23.06
N TYR A 18 3.19 6.94 -23.20
CA TYR A 18 4.06 7.37 -22.10
C TYR A 18 4.75 8.69 -22.46
N ALA A 19 5.03 9.52 -21.47
CA ALA A 19 6.00 10.60 -21.62
C ALA A 19 7.42 10.03 -21.63
N LEU A 20 8.17 10.23 -22.73
CA LEU A 20 9.57 9.85 -22.88
C LEU A 20 10.46 11.09 -23.02
N ALA A 21 11.64 11.03 -22.41
CA ALA A 21 12.68 12.06 -22.49
C ALA A 21 14.04 11.43 -22.82
N GLY A 22 14.83 12.09 -23.67
CA GLY A 22 16.26 11.80 -23.83
C GLY A 22 17.09 12.84 -23.09
N VAL A 23 17.99 12.40 -22.21
CA VAL A 23 18.98 13.27 -21.55
C VAL A 23 20.34 12.94 -22.12
N SER A 24 21.02 13.93 -22.68
CA SER A 24 22.36 13.75 -23.27
C SER A 24 23.35 14.68 -22.59
N SER A 25 24.54 14.19 -22.32
CA SER A 25 25.65 14.95 -21.74
C SER A 25 26.91 14.74 -22.58
N PHE A 26 27.64 15.83 -22.83
CA PHE A 26 28.86 15.85 -23.63
C PHE A 26 29.99 16.49 -22.84
N GLY A 27 30.93 15.68 -22.35
CA GLY A 27 32.08 16.14 -21.60
C GLY A 27 33.18 16.67 -22.52
N PHE A 28 33.85 17.76 -22.12
CA PHE A 28 34.95 18.37 -22.88
C PHE A 28 36.10 17.38 -23.15
N GLY A 29 36.33 16.40 -22.27
CA GLY A 29 37.33 15.34 -22.44
C GLY A 29 36.91 14.18 -23.36
N GLY A 30 35.76 14.28 -24.04
CA GLY A 30 35.25 13.26 -24.97
C GLY A 30 34.39 12.16 -24.34
N ALA A 31 34.17 12.18 -23.02
CA ALA A 31 33.25 11.26 -22.36
C ALA A 31 31.80 11.75 -22.53
N ASN A 32 31.00 10.96 -23.23
CA ASN A 32 29.60 11.26 -23.52
C ASN A 32 28.68 10.23 -22.86
N ALA A 33 27.49 10.66 -22.43
CA ALA A 33 26.48 9.79 -21.86
C ALA A 33 25.09 10.16 -22.37
N HIS A 34 24.26 9.15 -22.59
CA HIS A 34 22.87 9.31 -23.04
C HIS A 34 21.96 8.43 -22.19
N LEU A 35 20.86 9.01 -21.70
CA LEU A 35 19.83 8.32 -20.93
C LEU A 35 18.48 8.51 -21.60
N VAL A 36 17.67 7.46 -21.61
CA VAL A 36 16.26 7.52 -22.00
C VAL A 36 15.43 7.30 -20.75
N VAL A 37 14.60 8.27 -20.40
CA VAL A 37 13.74 8.25 -19.21
C VAL A 37 12.29 8.15 -19.67
N ARG A 38 11.51 7.31 -18.97
CA ARG A 38 10.07 7.21 -19.17
C ARG A 38 9.34 7.62 -17.89
N GLU A 39 8.12 8.13 -18.06
CA GLU A 39 7.14 8.29 -17.00
C GLU A 39 6.89 6.97 -16.26
N VAL A 40 6.76 7.07 -14.93
CA VAL A 40 6.33 5.99 -14.05
C VAL A 40 4.82 6.09 -13.89
N LEU A 41 4.10 5.03 -14.21
CA LEU A 41 2.65 4.93 -14.05
C LEU A 41 2.30 4.11 -12.80
N PRO A 42 1.07 4.21 -12.26
CA PRO A 42 0.65 3.41 -11.11
C PRO A 42 0.87 1.90 -11.29
N ARG A 43 0.74 1.37 -12.51
CA ARG A 43 1.02 -0.03 -12.83
C ARG A 43 2.49 -0.44 -12.66
N ASP A 44 3.42 0.51 -12.66
CA ASP A 44 4.85 0.23 -12.50
C ASP A 44 5.27 0.10 -11.03
N VAL A 45 4.45 0.58 -10.09
CA VAL A 45 4.75 0.60 -8.65
C VAL A 45 3.95 -0.42 -7.85
N ILE A 46 3.07 -1.19 -8.51
CA ILE A 46 2.52 -2.40 -7.92
C ILE A 46 3.69 -3.39 -7.88
N GLU A 47 4.22 -3.64 -6.68
CA GLU A 47 5.19 -4.71 -6.47
C GLU A 47 4.57 -5.98 -7.07
N PRO A 48 5.20 -6.64 -8.05
CA PRO A 48 4.71 -7.94 -8.48
C PRO A 48 4.64 -8.78 -7.22
N GLU A 49 3.45 -9.30 -6.90
CA GLU A 49 3.31 -10.31 -5.85
C GLU A 49 4.45 -11.29 -6.10
N ARG A 50 5.33 -11.50 -5.11
CA ARG A 50 6.34 -12.54 -5.20
C ARG A 50 5.52 -13.79 -5.44
N GLN A 51 5.41 -14.22 -6.70
CA GLN A 51 4.83 -15.50 -7.02
C GLN A 51 5.59 -16.45 -6.11
N PRO A 52 4.90 -17.21 -5.24
CA PRO A 52 5.57 -18.24 -4.48
C PRO A 52 6.38 -19.00 -5.52
N GLU A 53 7.70 -18.96 -5.35
CA GLU A 53 8.65 -19.68 -6.18
C GLU A 53 8.08 -21.09 -6.27
N SER A 54 7.47 -21.37 -7.42
CA SER A 54 6.72 -22.60 -7.60
C SER A 54 7.75 -23.69 -7.35
N PRO A 55 7.53 -24.60 -6.39
CA PRO A 55 8.46 -25.69 -6.19
C PRO A 55 8.65 -26.32 -7.56
N VAL A 56 9.89 -26.30 -8.05
CA VAL A 56 10.24 -26.93 -9.32
C VAL A 56 9.67 -28.35 -9.22
N PRO A 57 8.74 -28.77 -10.10
CA PRO A 57 8.07 -30.03 -9.92
C PRO A 57 9.13 -31.12 -10.11
N ALA A 58 9.55 -31.72 -8.99
CA ALA A 58 10.05 -33.08 -9.04
C ALA A 58 8.93 -33.89 -9.70
N ALA A 59 9.25 -34.47 -10.86
CA ALA A 59 8.33 -35.17 -11.73
C ALA A 59 7.32 -36.00 -10.91
N ALA A 60 6.08 -35.51 -10.86
CA ALA A 60 4.97 -36.23 -10.29
C ALA A 60 4.13 -36.75 -11.45
N THR A 61 4.12 -38.07 -11.53
CA THR A 61 3.20 -38.92 -12.26
C THR A 61 1.77 -38.40 -12.13
N THR A 62 1.12 -38.27 -13.29
CA THR A 62 -0.31 -38.32 -13.60
C THR A 62 -1.30 -37.84 -12.53
N GLU A 63 -1.92 -36.72 -12.88
CA GLU A 63 -3.26 -36.22 -12.53
C GLU A 63 -4.13 -37.11 -11.65
N THR A 64 -4.56 -36.54 -10.52
CA THR A 64 -5.89 -36.81 -9.98
C THR A 64 -6.55 -35.47 -9.71
N ALA A 65 -7.27 -34.97 -10.70
CA ALA A 65 -8.17 -33.84 -10.56
C ALA A 65 -9.29 -34.24 -9.58
N MET A 66 -9.23 -33.69 -8.37
CA MET A 66 -10.41 -33.58 -7.52
C MET A 66 -11.31 -32.51 -8.13
N LEU A 67 -12.18 -32.91 -9.05
CA LEU A 67 -13.34 -32.14 -9.46
C LEU A 67 -14.57 -32.80 -8.85
N GLU A 68 -15.43 -31.96 -8.30
CA GLU A 68 -16.59 -32.30 -7.49
C GLU A 68 -17.47 -33.42 -8.08
N GLY A 69 -17.74 -34.43 -7.26
CA GLY A 69 -19.05 -35.08 -7.19
C GLY A 69 -19.55 -35.97 -8.34
N ARG A 70 -18.88 -36.10 -9.49
CA ARG A 70 -19.30 -37.09 -10.53
C ARG A 70 -18.31 -38.23 -10.61
N VAL A 71 -18.66 -39.36 -9.98
CA VAL A 71 -17.95 -40.64 -10.14
C VAL A 71 -18.05 -41.06 -11.61
N LEU A 72 -16.96 -40.92 -12.36
CA LEU A 72 -16.83 -41.47 -13.70
C LEU A 72 -16.97 -42.99 -13.63
N ARG A 73 -17.98 -43.53 -14.30
CA ARG A 73 -18.16 -44.99 -14.45
C ARG A 73 -17.52 -45.43 -15.76
N PHE A 74 -16.72 -46.49 -15.69
CA PHE A 74 -16.06 -47.08 -16.84
C PHE A 74 -16.70 -48.43 -17.16
N ASP A 75 -16.81 -48.78 -18.43
CA ASP A 75 -17.22 -50.12 -18.83
C ASP A 75 -16.08 -51.14 -18.65
N GLU A 76 -16.38 -52.41 -18.91
CA GLU A 76 -15.42 -53.52 -18.80
C GLU A 76 -14.23 -53.39 -19.79
N CYS A 77 -14.31 -52.49 -20.76
CA CYS A 77 -13.28 -52.20 -21.74
C CYS A 77 -12.47 -50.93 -21.40
N GLY A 78 -12.81 -50.21 -20.32
CA GLY A 78 -12.10 -49.03 -19.84
C GLY A 78 -12.49 -47.71 -20.51
N GLU A 79 -13.58 -47.69 -21.28
CA GLU A 79 -14.13 -46.46 -21.86
C GLU A 79 -15.07 -45.76 -20.87
N ILE A 80 -15.06 -44.42 -20.88
CA ILE A 80 -15.93 -43.62 -19.99
C ILE A 80 -17.37 -43.74 -20.48
N ILE A 81 -18.25 -44.29 -19.63
CA ILE A 81 -19.69 -44.33 -19.91
C ILE A 81 -20.25 -42.92 -19.70
N THR A 82 -20.32 -42.14 -20.77
CA THR A 82 -21.10 -40.90 -20.80
C THR A 82 -22.55 -41.23 -21.08
N ASP A 83 -23.25 -41.80 -20.10
CA ASP A 83 -24.70 -41.78 -20.13
C ASP A 83 -25.10 -40.30 -20.04
N VAL A 84 -25.44 -39.71 -21.18
CA VAL A 84 -26.17 -38.44 -21.27
C VAL A 84 -27.61 -38.74 -20.87
N ALA A 85 -27.78 -39.20 -19.63
CA ALA A 85 -29.04 -39.00 -18.95
C ALA A 85 -29.13 -37.49 -18.74
N ASP A 86 -30.12 -36.90 -19.38
CA ASP A 86 -30.67 -35.58 -19.07
C ASP A 86 -31.10 -35.60 -17.59
N PHE A 87 -30.12 -35.54 -16.68
CA PHE A 87 -30.36 -35.07 -15.34
C PHE A 87 -30.68 -33.61 -15.57
N GLY A 88 -31.97 -33.28 -15.68
CA GLY A 88 -32.41 -31.91 -15.61
C GLY A 88 -31.67 -31.29 -14.45
N GLU A 89 -30.74 -30.39 -14.75
CA GLU A 89 -29.97 -29.69 -13.74
C GLU A 89 -30.92 -28.68 -13.11
N SER A 90 -31.87 -29.19 -12.32
CA SER A 90 -32.46 -28.41 -11.26
C SER A 90 -31.34 -28.20 -10.28
N GLU A 91 -30.61 -27.10 -10.48
CA GLU A 91 -29.79 -26.47 -9.45
C GLU A 91 -30.61 -26.57 -8.15
N PRO A 92 -30.16 -27.32 -7.15
CA PRO A 92 -30.95 -27.48 -5.94
C PRO A 92 -31.13 -26.09 -5.35
N GLU A 93 -32.37 -25.59 -5.32
CA GLU A 93 -32.67 -24.32 -4.67
C GLU A 93 -32.17 -24.43 -3.24
N LEU A 94 -31.08 -23.72 -2.95
CA LEU A 94 -30.53 -23.67 -1.61
C LEU A 94 -31.68 -23.21 -0.69
N PRO A 95 -31.97 -23.94 0.39
CA PRO A 95 -32.99 -23.50 1.32
C PRO A 95 -32.66 -22.05 1.72
N GLY A 96 -33.64 -21.16 1.55
CA GLY A 96 -33.49 -19.76 1.89
C GLY A 96 -32.93 -19.63 3.30
N MET A 97 -32.09 -18.61 3.50
CA MET A 97 -31.47 -18.29 4.79
C MET A 97 -32.52 -18.46 5.90
N THR A 98 -32.31 -19.42 6.81
CA THR A 98 -33.30 -19.72 7.85
C THR A 98 -33.56 -18.48 8.70
N ASP A 99 -34.76 -18.37 9.29
CA ASP A 99 -35.09 -17.24 10.17
C ASP A 99 -34.05 -17.06 11.29
N GLU A 100 -33.47 -18.17 11.78
CA GLU A 100 -32.37 -18.16 12.76
C GLU A 100 -31.07 -17.58 12.18
N ALA A 101 -30.69 -17.94 10.95
CA ALA A 101 -29.50 -17.40 10.30
C ALA A 101 -29.63 -15.89 10.01
N LEU A 102 -30.84 -15.42 9.68
CA LEU A 102 -31.14 -14.00 9.53
C LEU A 102 -31.07 -13.26 10.88
N GLN A 103 -31.59 -13.85 11.96
CA GLN A 103 -31.49 -13.30 13.31
C GLN A 103 -30.03 -13.21 13.79
N LEU A 104 -29.22 -14.24 13.56
CA LEU A 104 -27.80 -14.24 13.88
C LEU A 104 -27.03 -13.17 13.10
N LYS A 105 -27.33 -13.03 11.80
CA LYS A 105 -26.77 -11.96 10.96
C LYS A 105 -27.15 -10.59 11.49
N GLN A 106 -28.41 -10.39 11.87
CA GLN A 106 -28.91 -9.12 12.41
C GLN A 106 -28.25 -8.79 13.76
N ALA A 107 -28.17 -9.75 14.68
CA ALA A 107 -27.49 -9.60 15.97
C ALA A 107 -25.99 -9.32 15.80
N ALA A 108 -25.32 -9.95 14.83
CA ALA A 108 -23.93 -9.66 14.50
C ALA A 108 -23.74 -8.25 13.94
N LEU A 109 -24.67 -7.76 13.10
CA LEU A 109 -24.66 -6.38 12.59
C LEU A 109 -24.90 -5.37 13.70
N GLU A 110 -25.83 -5.64 14.63
CA GLU A 110 -26.08 -4.78 15.79
C GLU A 110 -24.86 -4.73 16.73
N ALA A 111 -24.23 -5.89 16.98
CA ALA A 111 -22.98 -5.96 17.75
C ALA A 111 -21.83 -5.20 17.07
N LEU A 112 -21.73 -5.27 15.73
CA LEU A 112 -20.76 -4.51 14.94
C LEU A 112 -21.06 -3.01 14.93
N ALA A 113 -22.33 -2.60 14.89
CA ALA A 113 -22.73 -1.19 14.92
C ALA A 113 -22.43 -0.52 16.26
N VAL A 114 -22.54 -1.28 17.37
CA VAL A 114 -22.14 -0.82 18.71
C VAL A 114 -20.61 -0.82 18.89
N LYS A 115 -19.89 -1.63 18.10
CA LYS A 115 -18.44 -1.70 18.16
C LYS A 115 -17.83 -0.47 17.48
N GLN A 116 -17.54 0.54 18.30
CA GLN A 116 -16.80 1.72 17.86
C GLN A 116 -15.42 1.28 17.34
N VAL A 117 -15.18 1.46 16.04
CA VAL A 117 -13.86 1.22 15.44
C VAL A 117 -12.97 2.38 15.87
N THR A 118 -12.21 2.18 16.95
CA THR A 118 -11.17 3.14 17.33
C THR A 118 -10.14 3.19 16.21
N ALA A 119 -9.89 4.38 15.66
CA ALA A 119 -8.83 4.57 14.68
C ALA A 119 -7.51 4.04 15.23
N PRO A 120 -6.64 3.42 14.42
CA PRO A 120 -5.34 2.95 14.89
C PRO A 120 -4.50 4.12 15.40
N LEU A 121 -3.81 3.94 16.52
CA LEU A 121 -2.86 4.93 17.03
C LEU A 121 -1.57 4.85 16.20
N ILE A 122 -1.20 5.95 15.54
CA ILE A 122 -0.08 5.99 14.59
C ILE A 122 1.09 6.77 15.18
N PRO A 123 2.30 6.17 15.26
CA PRO A 123 3.50 6.88 15.70
C PRO A 123 4.12 7.69 14.55
N LEU A 124 4.23 9.00 14.76
CA LEU A 124 4.90 9.94 13.87
C LEU A 124 6.25 10.30 14.45
N VAL A 125 7.32 9.78 13.86
CA VAL A 125 8.68 9.97 14.34
C VAL A 125 9.33 11.16 13.65
N VAL A 126 9.86 12.11 14.41
CA VAL A 126 10.69 13.21 13.90
C VAL A 126 12.07 13.08 14.50
N SER A 127 13.10 13.15 13.66
CA SER A 127 14.49 13.06 14.12
C SER A 127 15.37 14.11 13.46
N SER A 128 16.38 14.58 14.20
CA SER A 128 17.41 15.49 13.69
C SER A 128 18.71 15.33 14.48
N PHE A 129 19.77 16.05 14.10
CA PHE A 129 21.03 16.04 14.84
C PHE A 129 21.00 16.95 16.08
N LEU A 130 20.20 18.02 16.04
CA LEU A 130 20.08 19.00 17.12
C LEU A 130 18.62 19.13 17.54
N THR A 131 18.39 19.42 18.82
CA THR A 131 17.03 19.65 19.36
C THR A 131 16.32 20.82 18.67
N SER A 132 17.03 21.92 18.39
CA SER A 132 16.49 23.07 17.65
C SER A 132 16.07 22.71 16.22
N ARG A 133 16.86 21.88 15.54
CA ARG A 133 16.56 21.40 14.18
C ARG A 133 15.42 20.39 14.17
N LYS A 134 15.30 19.56 15.22
CA LYS A 134 14.14 18.67 15.40
C LYS A 134 12.85 19.47 15.53
N LYS A 135 12.83 20.52 16.38
CA LYS A 135 11.67 21.41 16.52
C LYS A 135 11.27 22.07 15.20
N ALA A 136 12.26 22.54 14.42
CA ALA A 136 12.00 23.09 13.08
C ALA A 136 11.43 22.02 12.10
N ALA A 137 11.96 20.80 12.12
CA ALA A 137 11.45 19.72 11.28
C ALA A 137 10.03 19.28 11.68
N ALA A 138 9.72 19.24 12.97
CA ALA A 138 8.37 18.95 13.46
C ALA A 138 7.38 20.06 13.08
N ALA A 139 7.84 21.32 13.15
CA ALA A 139 7.10 22.48 12.70
C ALA A 139 6.76 22.42 11.20
N GLU A 140 7.76 22.18 10.35
CA GLU A 140 7.59 22.05 8.90
C GLU A 140 6.67 20.87 8.55
N LEU A 141 6.79 19.74 9.28
CA LEU A 141 5.91 18.59 9.10
C LEU A 141 4.46 18.93 9.46
N ALA A 142 4.21 19.62 10.57
CA ALA A 142 2.87 20.04 10.97
C ALA A 142 2.26 21.01 9.94
N ASP A 143 3.02 22.00 9.50
CA ASP A 143 2.57 22.98 8.49
C ASP A 143 2.27 22.27 7.14
N TRP A 144 3.08 21.28 6.76
CA TRP A 144 2.81 20.45 5.58
C TRP A 144 1.59 19.53 5.76
N MET A 145 1.41 18.90 6.92
CA MET A 145 0.24 18.04 7.20
C MET A 145 -1.08 18.82 7.14
N ASP A 146 -1.06 20.12 7.46
CA ASP A 146 -2.23 20.98 7.34
C ASP A 146 -2.53 21.43 5.89
N SER A 147 -1.56 21.32 4.99
CA SER A 147 -1.75 21.63 3.57
C SER A 147 -2.72 20.65 2.88
N PRO A 148 -3.35 21.02 1.75
CA PRO A 148 -4.22 20.12 0.99
C PRO A 148 -3.54 18.80 0.60
N GLN A 149 -2.24 18.83 0.29
CA GLN A 149 -1.45 17.66 -0.05
C GLN A 149 -1.22 16.76 1.18
N GLY A 150 -0.97 17.35 2.34
CA GLY A 150 -0.84 16.63 3.62
C GLY A 150 -2.14 15.97 4.03
N ARG A 151 -3.26 16.69 3.95
CA ARG A 151 -4.61 16.19 4.26
C ARG A 151 -5.07 15.07 3.31
N ALA A 152 -4.66 15.11 2.05
CA ALA A 152 -4.93 14.05 1.08
C ALA A 152 -4.11 12.76 1.35
N SER A 153 -3.04 12.84 2.13
CA SER A 153 -2.17 11.70 2.47
C SER A 153 -2.64 11.04 3.76
N SER A 154 -2.75 9.70 3.78
CA SER A 154 -3.15 8.98 4.98
C SER A 154 -2.08 9.07 6.09
N LEU A 155 -2.52 9.12 7.34
CA LEU A 155 -1.62 9.26 8.48
C LEU A 155 -0.68 8.03 8.62
N GLU A 156 -1.14 6.84 8.22
CA GLU A 156 -0.33 5.62 8.21
C GLU A 156 0.79 5.68 7.16
N SER A 157 0.51 6.26 5.99
CA SER A 157 1.52 6.47 4.94
C SER A 157 2.59 7.44 5.41
N ILE A 158 2.18 8.52 6.08
CA ILE A 158 3.07 9.51 6.68
C ILE A 158 3.93 8.84 7.76
N GLY A 159 3.31 8.18 8.74
CA GLY A 159 4.02 7.48 9.82
C GLY A 159 4.99 6.41 9.31
N ARG A 160 4.57 5.60 8.31
CA ARG A 160 5.44 4.61 7.66
C ARG A 160 6.62 5.28 6.96
N SER A 161 6.40 6.38 6.25
CA SER A 161 7.47 7.13 5.58
C SER A 161 8.48 7.71 6.58
N LEU A 162 7.99 8.26 7.70
CA LEU A 162 8.80 8.82 8.77
C LEU A 162 9.59 7.75 9.54
N SER A 163 9.01 6.57 9.74
CA SER A 163 9.67 5.46 10.43
C SER A 163 11.02 5.07 9.78
N ARG A 164 11.14 5.23 8.47
CA ARG A 164 12.36 4.94 7.69
C ARG A 164 13.37 6.09 7.69
N ARG A 165 13.06 7.22 8.34
CA ARG A 165 13.86 8.46 8.37
C ARG A 165 14.20 8.91 9.80
N ASN A 166 14.34 7.95 10.73
CA ASN A 166 14.47 8.21 12.16
C ASN A 166 15.91 8.22 12.72
N HIS A 167 16.92 8.35 11.85
CA HIS A 167 18.32 8.12 12.22
C HIS A 167 19.02 9.32 12.90
N GLY A 168 18.33 10.43 13.15
CA GLY A 168 18.87 11.57 13.90
C GLY A 168 19.22 11.22 15.36
N ARG A 169 20.10 12.01 15.98
CA ARG A 169 20.49 11.84 17.40
C ARG A 169 19.46 12.37 18.39
N SER A 170 18.74 13.42 18.03
CA SER A 170 17.60 13.96 18.79
C SER A 170 16.31 13.47 18.13
N ARG A 171 15.40 12.87 18.91
CA ARG A 171 14.19 12.24 18.40
C ARG A 171 12.97 12.72 19.19
N ALA A 172 11.81 12.63 18.55
CA ALA A 172 10.50 12.77 19.18
C ALA A 172 9.53 11.87 18.44
N VAL A 173 8.50 11.43 19.17
CA VAL A 173 7.40 10.66 18.61
C VAL A 173 6.11 11.32 19.05
N VAL A 174 5.25 11.64 18.09
CA VAL A 174 3.86 12.06 18.33
C VAL A 174 2.97 10.86 18.04
N LEU A 175 2.15 10.47 19.01
CA LEU A 175 1.14 9.43 18.83
C LEU A 175 -0.17 10.13 18.47
N ALA A 176 -0.80 9.74 17.36
CA ALA A 176 -2.04 10.38 16.92
C ALA A 176 -2.97 9.39 16.22
N HIS A 177 -4.27 9.56 16.41
CA HIS A 177 -5.32 8.86 15.69
C HIS A 177 -5.73 9.60 14.41
N TYR A 178 -5.62 10.93 14.40
CA TYR A 178 -6.04 11.80 13.30
C TYR A 178 -5.04 12.92 13.04
N HIS A 179 -5.11 13.53 11.86
CA HIS A 179 -4.20 14.61 11.45
C HIS A 179 -4.24 15.82 12.41
N ASP A 180 -5.39 16.19 12.95
CA ASP A 180 -5.49 17.36 13.85
C ASP A 180 -4.71 17.14 15.14
N GLU A 181 -4.84 15.95 15.76
CA GLU A 181 -4.06 15.54 16.92
C GLU A 181 -2.56 15.50 16.60
N ALA A 182 -2.18 15.05 15.40
CA ALA A 182 -0.80 15.04 14.96
C ALA A 182 -0.21 16.45 14.79
N ILE A 183 -0.99 17.39 14.23
CA ILE A 183 -0.60 18.78 14.02
C ILE A 183 -0.49 19.51 15.36
N GLU A 184 -1.47 19.32 16.25
CA GLU A 184 -1.45 19.85 17.60
C GLU A 184 -0.27 19.28 18.41
N GLY A 185 -0.02 17.97 18.36
CA GLY A 185 1.13 17.34 19.01
C GLY A 185 2.47 17.86 18.52
N GLY A 186 2.61 18.13 17.21
CA GLY A 186 3.78 18.80 16.64
C GLY A 186 3.93 20.26 17.09
N ALA A 187 2.81 20.98 17.26
CA ALA A 187 2.79 22.33 17.81
C ALA A 187 3.10 22.36 19.31
N ILE A 188 2.74 21.31 20.06
CA ILE A 188 3.09 21.13 21.46
C ILE A 188 4.61 20.94 21.61
N GLU A 189 5.29 20.26 20.68
CA GLU A 189 6.77 20.21 20.68
C GLU A 189 7.41 21.62 20.48
N ARG A 190 6.74 22.55 19.77
CA ARG A 190 7.18 23.96 19.70
C ARG A 190 7.15 24.63 21.08
N HIS A 191 6.23 24.22 21.96
CA HIS A 191 5.99 24.83 23.28
C HIS A 191 6.62 24.06 24.46
N MET A 192 6.97 22.77 24.30
CA MET A 192 7.61 21.98 25.36
C MET A 192 9.07 22.38 25.55
N GLY A 193 9.24 23.41 26.40
CA GLY A 193 10.44 23.69 27.18
C GLY A 193 10.40 23.07 28.59
N THR A 194 9.26 22.55 29.05
CA THR A 194 9.16 21.96 30.39
C THR A 194 7.88 21.12 30.52
N GLY A 195 8.05 19.81 30.72
CA GLY A 195 7.11 18.90 31.42
C GLY A 195 5.73 18.63 30.82
N GLY A 196 5.50 17.37 30.42
CA GLY A 196 4.20 16.72 30.58
C GLY A 196 3.44 16.35 29.32
N GLU A 197 3.97 15.41 28.52
CA GLU A 197 3.28 14.32 27.81
C GLU A 197 4.34 13.55 27.00
N LEU A 198 4.18 12.22 26.87
CA LEU A 198 5.23 11.21 26.61
C LEU A 198 5.99 11.35 25.27
N ALA A 199 6.85 12.38 25.15
CA ALA A 199 8.02 12.31 24.29
C ALA A 199 9.05 11.38 24.96
N ILE A 200 9.08 10.11 24.54
CA ILE A 200 10.14 9.18 24.95
C ILE A 200 11.43 9.61 24.21
N ASP A 201 12.19 10.51 24.82
CA ASP A 201 13.53 10.87 24.37
C ASP A 201 14.46 9.68 24.73
N TRP A 202 14.75 8.83 23.74
CA TRP A 202 15.63 7.68 23.95
C TRP A 202 17.09 8.09 23.76
N PRO A 203 17.96 8.00 24.79
CA PRO A 203 19.39 8.19 24.60
C PRO A 203 19.99 6.99 23.86
N VAL A 204 20.65 7.24 22.73
CA VAL A 204 21.41 6.21 22.02
C VAL A 204 22.80 6.13 22.65
N SER A 205 23.07 5.07 23.43
CA SER A 205 24.44 4.66 23.73
C SER A 205 25.08 4.13 22.45
N SER A 206 26.14 4.79 22.01
CA SER A 206 27.03 4.38 20.92
C SER A 206 27.83 3.14 21.24
#